data_AF-A4C3Q6-F1
#
_entry.id   AF-A4C3Q6-F1
#
_cell.length_a   1.000
_cell.length_b   1.000
_cell.length_c   1.000
_cell.angle_alpha   90.00
_cell.angle_beta   90.00
_cell.angle_gamma   90.00
#
_symmetry.space_group_name_H-M   'P 1'
#
loop_
_entity.id
_entity.type
_entity.pdbx_description
1 polymer ?
#
loop_
_entity_poly.entity_id
_entity_poly.type
_entity_poly.pdbx_seq_one_letter_code
_entity_poly.pdbx_strand_id
1 'polypeptide(L)'
;MRILISFFLIIFASDCYACFVPPEGLSDEHKLTFAGNVGVGIVLFLFALLCRYFSQKSRLWVPAVFGLSLGYIPAVMYFLFIEGIAGPGGACGRPELLEMGSVILVSFSILAGYELFNWLRLRRKNGL
;
A
#
# COMPACT_ATOMS: atom_id res chain seq x y z
N MET A 1 -9.19 4.38 25.22
CA MET A 1 -9.75 3.72 24.01
C MET A 1 -10.84 4.52 23.32
N ARG A 2 -11.82 5.12 24.02
CA ARG A 2 -12.88 5.94 23.38
C ARG A 2 -12.35 7.14 22.56
N ILE A 3 -11.34 7.85 23.05
CA ILE A 3 -10.76 9.02 22.36
C ILE A 3 -10.04 8.62 21.05
N LEU A 4 -9.33 7.49 21.04
CA LEU A 4 -8.69 6.96 19.83
C LEU A 4 -9.73 6.58 18.76
N ILE A 5 -10.85 5.97 19.18
CA ILE A 5 -11.95 5.60 18.27
C ILE A 5 -12.65 6.85 17.72
N SER A 6 -12.87 7.88 18.55
CA SER A 6 -13.44 9.16 18.09
C SER A 6 -12.52 9.90 17.14
N PHE A 7 -11.20 9.89 17.38
CA PHE A 7 -10.23 10.49 16.47
C PHE A 7 -10.18 9.75 15.12
N PHE A 8 -10.25 8.41 15.17
CA PHE A 8 -10.30 7.56 13.98
C PHE A 8 -11.57 7.80 13.15
N LEU A 9 -12.73 7.97 13.80
CA LEU A 9 -14.01 8.24 13.13
C LEU A 9 -14.06 9.64 12.49
N ILE A 10 -13.45 10.65 13.09
CA ILE A 10 -13.43 12.02 12.55
C ILE A 10 -12.51 12.13 11.32
N ILE A 11 -11.37 11.44 11.34
CA ILE A 11 -10.46 11.38 10.19
C ILE A 11 -11.10 10.59 9.03
N PHE A 12 -11.81 9.50 9.31
CA PHE A 12 -12.49 8.72 8.26
C PHE A 12 -13.71 9.44 7.64
N ALA A 13 -14.37 10.32 8.40
CA ALA A 13 -15.55 11.03 7.92
C ALA A 13 -15.22 12.15 6.92
N SER A 14 -13.99 12.68 6.91
CA SER A 14 -13.61 13.79 6.02
C SER A 14 -13.44 13.41 4.55
N ASP A 15 -13.40 12.12 4.21
CA ASP A 15 -13.16 11.64 2.83
C ASP A 15 -14.43 11.10 2.14
N CYS A 16 -15.58 11.15 2.80
CA CYS A 16 -16.86 10.68 2.25
C CYS A 16 -17.66 11.83 1.60
N TYR A 17 -17.13 12.41 0.52
CA TYR A 17 -17.94 13.29 -0.34
C TYR A 17 -18.68 12.43 -1.36
N ALA A 18 -19.99 12.25 -1.17
CA ALA A 18 -20.87 11.75 -2.20
C ALA A 18 -21.04 12.84 -3.28
N CYS A 19 -20.27 12.77 -4.37
CA CYS A 19 -20.45 13.64 -5.53
C CYS A 19 -21.76 13.30 -6.26
N PHE A 20 -22.67 14.28 -6.40
CA PHE A 20 -23.89 14.10 -7.19
C PHE A 20 -23.62 14.09 -8.70
N VAL A 21 -22.50 14.67 -9.16
CA VAL A 21 -22.00 14.64 -10.54
C VAL A 21 -20.47 14.55 -10.49
N PRO A 22 -19.84 13.54 -11.11
CA PRO A 22 -18.38 13.43 -11.13
C PRO A 22 -17.81 14.43 -12.16
N PRO A 23 -16.71 15.12 -11.85
CA PRO A 23 -15.94 15.79 -12.90
C PRO A 23 -15.41 14.73 -13.89
N GLU A 24 -15.46 15.06 -15.18
CA GLU A 24 -14.94 14.19 -16.24
C GLU A 24 -13.45 13.87 -15.98
N GLY A 25 -13.07 12.59 -16.07
CA GLY A 25 -11.67 12.15 -15.92
C GLY A 25 -11.23 11.76 -14.50
N LEU A 26 -12.01 12.04 -13.45
CA LEU A 26 -11.63 11.73 -12.06
C LEU A 26 -11.34 10.24 -11.82
N SER A 27 -12.09 9.35 -12.47
CA SER A 27 -11.86 7.91 -12.36
C SER A 27 -10.54 7.47 -12.97
N ASP A 28 -10.08 8.14 -14.02
CA ASP A 28 -8.85 7.78 -14.71
C ASP A 28 -7.63 8.36 -13.99
N GLU A 29 -7.75 9.53 -13.37
CA GLU A 29 -6.76 10.04 -12.43
C GLU A 29 -6.56 9.09 -11.24
N HIS A 30 -7.63 8.59 -10.63
CA HIS A 30 -7.51 7.65 -9.51
C HIS A 30 -6.83 6.33 -9.91
N LYS A 31 -7.11 5.82 -11.11
CA LYS A 31 -6.40 4.64 -11.65
C LYS A 31 -4.92 4.93 -11.87
N LEU A 32 -4.59 6.10 -12.41
CA LEU A 32 -3.21 6.51 -12.66
C LEU A 32 -2.43 6.64 -11.34
N THR A 33 -3.01 7.29 -10.32
CA THR A 33 -2.41 7.43 -8.99
C THR A 33 -2.24 6.08 -8.31
N PHE A 34 -3.23 5.20 -8.40
CA PHE A 34 -3.12 3.83 -7.90
C PHE A 34 -1.98 3.06 -8.60
N ALA A 35 -1.92 3.09 -9.92
CA ALA A 35 -0.86 2.44 -10.70
C ALA A 35 0.53 2.99 -10.34
N GLY A 36 0.66 4.30 -10.15
CA GLY A 36 1.88 4.94 -9.68
C GLY A 36 2.30 4.46 -8.29
N ASN A 37 1.38 4.48 -7.33
CA ASN A 37 1.65 4.03 -5.95
C ASN A 37 2.03 2.54 -5.88
N VAL A 38 1.32 1.69 -6.63
CA VAL A 38 1.67 0.25 -6.75
C VAL A 38 3.02 0.08 -7.41
N GLY A 39 3.31 0.81 -8.49
CA GLY A 39 4.59 0.77 -9.18
C GLY A 39 5.77 1.10 -8.25
N VAL A 40 5.67 2.20 -7.51
CA VAL A 40 6.69 2.57 -6.50
C VAL A 40 6.75 1.54 -5.37
N GLY A 41 5.61 1.04 -4.92
CA GLY A 41 5.52 -0.01 -3.90
C GLY A 41 6.26 -1.30 -4.30
N ILE A 42 6.10 -1.76 -5.56
CA ILE A 42 6.79 -2.93 -6.09
C ILE A 42 8.31 -2.72 -6.09
N VAL A 43 8.77 -1.53 -6.47
CA VAL A 43 10.22 -1.20 -6.45
C VAL A 43 10.77 -1.27 -5.03
N LEU A 44 10.06 -0.71 -4.04
CA LEU A 44 10.44 -0.77 -2.63
C LEU A 44 10.43 -2.22 -2.10
N PHE A 45 9.46 -3.02 -2.52
CA PHE A 45 9.39 -4.43 -2.17
C PHE A 45 10.56 -5.23 -2.72
N LEU A 46 10.92 -5.04 -4.00
CA LEU A 46 12.10 -5.65 -4.61
C LEU A 46 13.38 -5.23 -3.91
N PHE A 47 13.49 -3.94 -3.54
CA PHE A 47 14.61 -3.44 -2.76
C PHE A 47 14.71 -4.12 -1.39
N ALA A 48 13.59 -4.28 -0.68
CA ALA A 48 13.54 -4.99 0.60
C ALA A 48 13.98 -6.47 0.46
N LEU A 49 13.55 -7.14 -0.61
CA LEU A 49 13.99 -8.50 -0.93
C LEU A 49 15.49 -8.58 -1.22
N LEU A 50 16.05 -7.62 -1.97
CA LEU A 50 17.48 -7.55 -2.23
C LEU A 50 18.29 -7.33 -0.96
N CYS A 51 17.89 -6.37 -0.10
CA CYS A 51 18.53 -6.16 1.19
C CYS A 51 18.55 -7.44 2.03
N ARG A 52 17.42 -8.16 2.10
CA ARG A 52 17.33 -9.41 2.84
C ARG A 52 18.10 -10.55 2.18
N TYR A 53 18.18 -10.59 0.85
CA TYR A 53 18.98 -11.56 0.10
C TYR A 53 20.46 -11.45 0.43
N PHE A 54 21.02 -10.24 0.45
CA PHE A 54 22.42 -10.00 0.82
C PHE A 54 22.70 -10.18 2.31
N SER A 55 21.70 -9.93 3.16
CA SER A 55 21.83 -10.07 4.62
C SER A 55 21.72 -11.52 5.08
N GLN A 56 20.60 -12.20 4.79
CA GLN A 56 20.29 -13.52 5.31
C GLN A 56 19.28 -14.25 4.43
N LYS A 57 19.80 -15.03 3.46
CA LYS A 57 19.01 -15.78 2.48
C LYS A 57 18.01 -16.77 3.11
N SER A 58 18.29 -17.32 4.30
CA SER A 58 17.40 -18.27 4.98
C SER A 58 16.10 -17.66 5.51
N ARG A 59 16.03 -16.33 5.68
CA ARG A 59 14.84 -15.62 6.20
C ARG A 59 14.19 -14.72 5.15
N LEU A 60 14.33 -15.07 3.86
CA LEU A 60 13.70 -14.36 2.75
C LEU A 60 12.17 -14.49 2.74
N TRP A 61 11.65 -15.52 3.41
CA TRP A 61 10.21 -15.73 3.55
C TRP A 61 9.50 -14.62 4.34
N VAL A 62 10.20 -13.90 5.23
CA VAL A 62 9.60 -12.83 6.05
C VAL A 62 9.09 -11.67 5.20
N PRO A 63 9.92 -11.00 4.38
CA PRO A 63 9.42 -10.00 3.46
C PRO A 63 8.44 -10.59 2.44
N ALA A 64 8.64 -11.83 1.97
CA ALA A 64 7.72 -12.46 1.02
C ALA A 64 6.28 -12.62 1.55
N VAL A 65 6.10 -13.01 2.81
CA VAL A 65 4.78 -13.11 3.46
C VAL A 65 4.13 -11.73 3.61
N PHE A 66 4.92 -10.70 3.93
CA PHE A 66 4.44 -9.31 3.94
C PHE A 66 4.01 -8.83 2.55
N GLY A 67 4.79 -9.14 1.52
CA GLY A 67 4.45 -8.86 0.12
C GLY A 67 3.17 -9.53 -0.32
N LEU A 68 2.99 -10.81 0.02
CA LEU A 68 1.77 -11.56 -0.29
C LEU A 68 0.57 -11.00 0.46
N SER A 69 0.63 -10.82 1.78
CA SER A 69 -0.52 -10.35 2.55
C SER A 69 -0.95 -8.93 2.17
N LEU A 70 0.00 -8.00 2.04
CA LEU A 70 -0.29 -6.58 1.79
C LEU A 70 -0.37 -6.23 0.30
N GLY A 71 0.14 -7.08 -0.59
CA GLY A 71 0.02 -6.91 -2.05
C GLY A 71 -1.17 -7.66 -2.64
N TYR A 72 -1.50 -8.85 -2.14
CA TYR A 72 -2.58 -9.67 -2.67
C TYR A 72 -3.95 -9.07 -2.40
N ILE A 73 -4.22 -8.64 -1.16
CA ILE A 73 -5.53 -8.11 -0.78
C ILE A 73 -5.89 -6.88 -1.63
N PRO A 74 -5.02 -5.87 -1.79
CA PRO A 74 -5.33 -4.72 -2.65
C PRO A 74 -5.43 -5.06 -4.13
N ALA A 75 -4.64 -6.02 -4.62
CA ALA A 75 -4.73 -6.46 -6.01
C ALA A 75 -6.07 -7.15 -6.31
N VAL A 76 -6.53 -8.04 -5.43
CA VAL A 76 -7.84 -8.69 -5.56
C VAL A 76 -8.96 -7.65 -5.46
N MET A 77 -8.86 -6.71 -4.52
CA MET A 77 -9.83 -5.63 -4.41
C MET A 77 -9.86 -4.76 -5.67
N TYR A 78 -8.73 -4.41 -6.26
CA TYR A 78 -8.66 -3.69 -7.55
C TYR A 78 -9.46 -4.39 -8.66
N PHE A 79 -9.28 -5.71 -8.82
CA PHE A 79 -10.05 -6.50 -9.78
C PHE A 79 -11.55 -6.47 -9.47
N LEU A 80 -11.92 -6.70 -8.21
CA LEU A 80 -13.33 -6.67 -7.78
C LEU A 80 -13.98 -5.30 -8.00
N PHE A 81 -13.25 -4.20 -7.81
CA PHE A 81 -13.75 -2.87 -8.14
C PHE A 81 -13.93 -2.75 -9.65
N ILE A 82 -12.92 -3.11 -10.47
CA ILE A 82 -13.00 -2.97 -11.93
C ILE A 82 -14.16 -3.76 -12.51
N GLU A 83 -14.39 -4.97 -12.01
CA GLU A 83 -15.52 -5.82 -12.40
C GLU A 83 -16.87 -5.33 -11.85
N GLY A 84 -16.87 -4.30 -10.99
CA GLY A 84 -18.09 -3.72 -10.41
C GLY A 84 -18.76 -4.60 -9.35
N ILE A 85 -18.02 -5.59 -8.83
CA ILE A 85 -18.51 -6.58 -7.86
C ILE A 85 -18.37 -6.06 -6.42
N ALA A 86 -17.33 -5.29 -6.13
CA ALA A 86 -17.10 -4.69 -4.81
C ALA A 86 -17.13 -3.15 -4.89
N GLY A 87 -17.84 -2.53 -3.94
CA GLY A 87 -17.89 -1.08 -3.72
C GLY A 87 -18.93 -0.33 -4.57
N PRO A 88 -19.39 0.85 -4.10
CA PRO A 88 -20.21 1.72 -4.92
C PRO A 88 -19.33 2.22 -6.06
N GLY A 89 -19.39 1.55 -7.21
CA GLY A 89 -18.97 2.07 -8.50
C GLY A 89 -19.91 3.19 -8.92
N GLY A 90 -19.97 4.24 -8.11
CA GLY A 90 -20.88 5.36 -8.24
C GLY A 90 -20.22 6.55 -8.93
N ALA A 91 -21.05 7.53 -9.21
CA ALA A 91 -20.78 8.77 -9.95
C ALA A 91 -19.78 9.73 -9.27
N CYS A 92 -18.79 9.24 -8.51
CA CYS A 92 -17.84 10.04 -7.73
C CYS A 92 -16.38 9.59 -7.94
N GLY A 93 -16.11 8.77 -8.96
CA GLY A 93 -14.82 8.11 -9.11
C GLY A 93 -14.66 6.96 -8.12
N ARG A 94 -13.42 6.61 -7.78
CA ARG A 94 -13.08 5.45 -6.95
C ARG A 94 -12.06 5.80 -5.86
N PRO A 95 -12.47 6.45 -4.77
CA PRO A 95 -11.56 6.89 -3.70
C PRO A 95 -10.91 5.70 -2.96
N GLU A 96 -11.58 4.56 -2.92
CA GLU A 96 -11.05 3.33 -2.30
C GLU A 96 -9.75 2.85 -2.97
N LEU A 97 -9.54 3.16 -4.27
CA LEU A 97 -8.29 2.89 -4.98
C LEU A 97 -7.14 3.76 -4.48
N LEU A 98 -7.39 5.03 -4.15
CA LEU A 98 -6.37 5.93 -3.60
C LEU A 98 -5.90 5.43 -2.23
N GLU A 99 -6.85 5.09 -1.36
CA GLU A 99 -6.57 4.55 -0.03
C GLU A 99 -5.82 3.22 -0.10
N MET A 100 -6.20 2.31 -0.99
CA MET A 100 -5.45 1.07 -1.18
C MET A 100 -4.03 1.31 -1.69
N GLY A 101 -3.86 2.22 -2.64
CA GLY A 101 -2.55 2.59 -3.15
C GLY A 101 -1.65 3.20 -2.06
N SER A 102 -2.20 4.07 -1.22
CA SER A 102 -1.46 4.70 -0.12
C SER A 102 -1.06 3.68 0.94
N VAL A 103 -1.95 2.75 1.31
CA VAL A 103 -1.67 1.66 2.26
C VAL A 103 -0.54 0.76 1.75
N ILE A 104 -0.53 0.39 0.47
CA ILE A 104 0.55 -0.39 -0.15
C ILE A 104 1.88 0.36 -0.04
N LEU A 105 1.88 1.64 -0.45
CA LEU A 105 3.08 2.46 -0.48
C LEU A 105 3.68 2.62 0.92
N VAL A 106 2.86 2.96 1.91
CA VAL A 106 3.29 3.12 3.31
C VAL A 106 3.82 1.80 3.87
N SER A 107 3.11 0.71 3.62
CA SER A 107 3.50 -0.62 4.11
C SER A 107 4.85 -1.08 3.56
N PHE A 108 5.07 -0.95 2.24
CA PHE A 108 6.34 -1.33 1.62
C PHE A 108 7.46 -0.35 1.96
N SER A 109 7.16 0.93 2.20
CA SER A 109 8.14 1.89 2.73
C SER A 109 8.63 1.49 4.12
N ILE A 110 7.73 1.09 5.02
CA ILE A 110 8.08 0.60 6.36
C ILE A 110 8.92 -0.68 6.26
N LEU A 111 8.51 -1.63 5.40
CA LEU A 111 9.24 -2.88 5.18
C LEU A 111 10.66 -2.62 4.64
N ALA A 112 10.79 -1.76 3.64
CA ALA A 112 12.07 -1.38 3.06
C ALA A 112 12.97 -0.68 4.10
N GLY A 113 12.42 0.24 4.89
CA GLY A 113 13.15 0.91 5.98
C GLY A 113 13.63 -0.07 7.06
N TYR A 114 12.78 -1.03 7.44
CA TYR A 114 13.14 -2.09 8.39
C TYR A 114 14.28 -2.97 7.87
N GLU A 115 14.18 -3.44 6.63
CA GLU A 115 15.21 -4.29 6.02
C GLU A 115 16.53 -3.54 5.81
N LEU A 116 16.47 -2.28 5.39
CA LEU A 116 17.63 -1.41 5.27
C LEU A 116 18.33 -1.23 6.62
N PHE A 117 17.58 -0.95 7.68
CA PHE A 117 18.13 -0.81 9.03
C PHE A 117 18.80 -2.09 9.51
N ASN A 118 18.16 -3.25 9.27
CA ASN A 118 18.72 -4.54 9.65
C ASN A 118 20.01 -4.86 8.87
N TRP A 119 20.02 -4.56 7.57
CA TRP A 119 21.20 -4.72 6.73
C TRP A 119 22.37 -3.85 7.19
N LEU A 120 22.12 -2.57 7.48
CA LEU A 120 23.14 -1.65 8.04
C LEU A 120 23.66 -2.10 9.40
N ARG A 121 22.78 -2.62 10.27
CA ARG A 121 23.16 -3.13 11.59
C ARG A 121 24.06 -4.36 11.48
N LEU A 122 23.79 -5.26 10.54
CA LEU A 122 24.60 -6.44 10.30
C LEU A 122 25.96 -6.10 9.71
N ARG A 123 26.05 -5.14 8.78
CA ARG A 123 27.34 -4.64 8.27
C ARG A 123 28.22 -4.10 9.41
N ARG A 124 27.66 -3.25 10.28
CA ARG A 124 28.37 -2.71 11.45
C ARG A 124 28.88 -3.79 12.39
N LYS A 125 28.10 -4.85 12.63
CA LYS A 125 28.51 -5.97 13.48
C LYS A 125 29.63 -6.81 12.85
N ASN A 126 29.62 -6.96 11.54
CA ASN A 126 30.60 -7.77 10.81
C ASN A 126 31.88 -7.00 10.46
N GLY A 127 32.01 -5.72 10.87
CA GLY A 127 33.23 -4.94 10.71
C GLY A 127 33.56 -4.55 9.26
N LEU A 128 32.57 -4.57 8.36
CA LEU A 128 32.67 -4.09 6.97
C LEU A 128 32.24 -2.63 6.84
#